data_AF-A0A914EGC4-F1
#
_entry.id   AF-A0A914EGC4-F1
#
_cell.length_a   1.000
_cell.length_b   1.000
_cell.length_c   1.000
_cell.angle_alpha   90.00
_cell.angle_beta   90.00
_cell.angle_gamma   90.00
#
_symmetry.space_group_name_H-M   'P 1'
#
loop_
_entity.id
_entity.type
_entity.pdbx_description
1 polymer ?
#
loop_
_entity_poly.entity_id
_entity_poly.type
_entity_poly.pdbx_seq_one_letter_code
_entity_poly.pdbx_strand_id
1 'polypeptide(L)'
;MCASANSPHPELCIHDTFKNASLKRQITISCDPVKNDTCSAFTAVSHDDKAIMVIFRRTKGNDQTMEEILDELFKSMLDFPSGAKVNYYFYTAFQELWKAGIRDDFLTLRNTYPGYEVWVSGHSLGAAMASLCAAYIRYFNYATADNFKLVTFGQPRTGDLAYASLVDSLIPYVYRITHANDVVPHLPPLSLDWSNYTHHKNEVWYNNTMAVGQPYIECDVNESNLCSNQLEKNLLDLDMTEVQHDFYFNISCYAAMNGCPWLNNTFQGAKLY
;
A
#
# COMPACT_ATOMS: atom_id res chain seq x y z
N MET A 1 3.61 -4.66 8.73
CA MET A 1 3.46 -3.34 8.06
C MET A 1 2.00 -2.93 7.84
N CYS A 2 1.11 -3.76 7.28
CA CYS A 2 -0.31 -3.39 7.17
C CYS A 2 -0.97 -3.17 8.55
N ALA A 3 -0.77 -4.10 9.49
CA ALA A 3 -1.33 -4.03 10.84
C ALA A 3 -0.82 -2.80 11.62
N SER A 4 0.48 -2.51 11.53
CA SER A 4 1.05 -1.30 12.14
C SER A 4 0.43 -0.03 11.60
N ALA A 5 0.14 0.04 10.29
CA ALA A 5 -0.47 1.23 9.69
C ALA A 5 -1.79 1.57 10.36
N ASN A 6 -2.61 0.55 10.63
CA ASN A 6 -3.98 0.68 11.14
C ASN A 6 -4.07 0.83 12.67
N SER A 7 -3.01 0.49 13.41
CA SER A 7 -2.98 0.56 14.88
C SER A 7 -2.94 1.98 15.43
N PRO A 8 -3.63 2.27 16.56
CA PRO A 8 -3.41 3.50 17.33
C PRO A 8 -2.02 3.55 17.98
N HIS A 9 -1.35 2.40 18.07
CA HIS A 9 -0.01 2.21 18.65
C HIS A 9 0.90 1.49 17.64
N PRO A 10 1.25 2.12 16.50
CA PRO A 10 2.09 1.48 15.47
C PRO A 10 3.46 1.04 16.00
N GLU A 11 3.98 1.72 17.02
CA GLU A 11 5.25 1.41 17.68
C GLU A 11 5.31 -0.01 18.22
N LEU A 12 4.20 -0.53 18.76
CA LEU A 12 4.13 -1.89 19.30
C LEU A 12 4.27 -2.92 18.17
N CYS A 13 3.52 -2.73 17.09
CA CYS A 13 3.56 -3.60 15.92
C CYS A 13 4.95 -3.63 15.27
N ILE A 14 5.59 -2.46 15.16
CA ILE A 14 6.90 -2.33 14.51
C ILE A 14 7.98 -3.00 15.35
N HIS A 15 7.99 -2.75 16.66
CA HIS A 15 8.95 -3.33 17.58
C HIS A 15 8.89 -4.87 17.61
N ASP A 16 7.67 -5.43 17.57
CA ASP A 16 7.48 -6.88 17.62
C ASP A 16 7.79 -7.57 16.28
N THR A 17 7.63 -6.85 15.15
CA THR A 17 7.89 -7.41 13.81
C THR A 17 9.34 -7.27 13.39
N PHE A 18 9.97 -6.13 13.68
CA PHE A 18 11.31 -5.78 13.24
C PHE A 18 12.22 -5.57 14.45
N LYS A 19 13.27 -6.38 14.54
CA LYS A 19 14.25 -6.25 15.63
C LYS A 19 14.95 -4.91 15.54
N ASN A 20 15.12 -4.26 16.69
CA ASN A 20 15.79 -2.96 16.79
C ASN A 20 15.16 -1.88 15.89
N ALA A 21 13.83 -1.95 15.73
CA ALA A 21 13.07 -0.96 15.01
C ALA A 21 12.41 0.07 15.94
N SER A 22 12.29 1.30 15.45
CA SER A 22 11.66 2.40 16.18
C SER A 22 10.83 3.29 15.26
N LEU A 23 9.62 3.61 15.73
CA LEU A 23 8.79 4.66 15.15
C LEU A 23 9.50 6.01 15.31
N LYS A 24 9.50 6.84 14.26
CA LYS A 24 10.13 8.17 14.27
C LYS A 24 9.10 9.29 14.24
N ARG A 25 8.13 9.19 13.34
CA ARG A 25 7.04 10.15 13.24
C ARG A 25 5.78 9.47 12.77
N GLN A 26 4.65 9.87 13.32
CA GLN A 26 3.32 9.54 12.80
C GLN A 26 2.55 10.84 12.56
N ILE A 27 1.92 10.95 11.40
CA ILE A 27 1.06 12.07 11.03
C ILE A 27 -0.33 11.50 10.75
N THR A 28 -1.35 12.18 11.25
CA THR A 28 -2.75 11.90 10.94
C THR A 28 -3.43 13.19 10.53
N ILE A 29 -4.14 13.16 9.41
CA ILE A 29 -4.88 14.30 8.86
C ILE A 29 -6.33 13.91 8.62
N SER A 30 -7.21 14.90 8.47
CA SER A 30 -8.54 14.72 7.91
C SER A 30 -8.38 14.69 6.38
N CYS A 31 -8.63 13.54 5.76
CA CYS A 31 -8.57 13.39 4.30
C CYS A 31 -9.96 13.36 3.65
N ASP A 32 -11.01 13.27 4.46
CA ASP A 32 -12.36 13.66 4.08
C ASP A 32 -12.96 14.53 5.21
N PRO A 33 -12.90 15.86 5.11
CA PRO A 33 -13.42 16.75 6.14
C PRO A 33 -14.96 16.78 6.19
N VAL A 34 -15.64 16.31 5.14
CA VAL A 34 -17.11 16.25 5.11
C VAL A 34 -17.60 15.04 5.89
N LYS A 35 -16.88 13.91 5.76
CA LYS A 35 -17.21 12.62 6.41
C LYS A 35 -16.42 12.39 7.72
N ASN A 36 -15.53 13.31 8.08
CA ASN A 36 -14.64 13.22 9.23
C ASN A 36 -13.68 12.01 9.19
N ASP A 37 -13.30 11.60 7.97
CA ASP A 37 -12.39 10.48 7.79
C ASP A 37 -10.94 10.92 7.95
N THR A 38 -10.15 10.04 8.56
CA THR A 38 -8.72 10.30 8.78
C THR A 38 -7.81 9.37 8.01
N CYS A 39 -6.76 9.95 7.44
CA CYS A 39 -5.66 9.24 6.82
C CYS A 39 -4.42 9.42 7.68
N SER A 40 -3.54 8.42 7.70
CA SER A 40 -2.31 8.47 8.48
C SER A 40 -1.14 7.89 7.71
N ALA A 41 0.05 8.40 8.00
CA ALA A 41 1.30 7.80 7.60
C ALA A 41 2.30 7.89 8.74
N PHE A 42 3.29 7.00 8.73
CA PHE A 42 4.40 7.07 9.66
C PHE A 42 5.73 6.71 9.00
N THR A 43 6.80 7.17 9.64
CA THR A 43 8.17 6.78 9.36
C THR A 43 8.72 5.92 10.50
N ALA A 44 9.53 4.93 10.16
CA ALA A 44 10.25 4.12 11.14
C ALA A 44 11.64 3.76 10.63
N VAL A 45 12.52 3.33 11.53
CA VAL A 45 13.85 2.84 11.19
C VAL A 45 14.05 1.46 11.82
N SER A 46 14.48 0.48 11.03
CA SER A 46 15.04 -0.79 11.51
C SER A 46 16.56 -0.74 11.33
N HIS A 47 17.30 -0.81 12.43
CA HIS A 47 18.76 -0.78 12.38
C HIS A 47 19.37 -2.13 11.99
N ASP A 48 18.70 -3.23 12.34
CA ASP A 48 19.16 -4.59 12.01
C ASP A 48 18.97 -4.87 10.52
N ASP A 49 17.85 -4.42 9.94
CA ASP A 49 17.58 -4.53 8.50
C ASP A 49 18.22 -3.40 7.68
N LYS A 50 18.78 -2.39 8.35
CA LYS A 50 19.27 -1.14 7.73
C LYS A 50 18.23 -0.53 6.80
N ALA A 51 17.02 -0.30 7.31
CA ALA A 51 15.89 0.17 6.52
C ALA A 51 15.21 1.40 7.14
N ILE A 52 14.83 2.35 6.29
CA ILE A 52 13.90 3.44 6.58
C ILE A 52 12.55 3.07 5.98
N MET A 53 11.52 3.01 6.80
CA MET A 53 10.18 2.61 6.40
C MET A 53 9.27 3.83 6.28
N VAL A 54 8.46 3.91 5.24
CA VAL A 54 7.37 4.87 5.08
C VAL A 54 6.08 4.09 4.85
N ILE A 55 5.16 4.16 5.81
CA ILE A 55 3.99 3.29 5.84
C ILE A 55 2.70 4.12 5.87
N PHE A 56 1.73 3.76 5.03
CA PHE A 56 0.46 4.47 4.88
C PHE A 56 -0.73 3.62 5.39
N ARG A 57 -1.63 4.27 6.13
CA ARG A 57 -2.88 3.72 6.68
C ARG A 57 -4.05 3.94 5.72
N ARG A 58 -5.01 3.00 5.64
CA ARG A 58 -6.32 3.24 5.02
C ARG A 58 -7.13 4.29 5.79
N THR A 59 -8.19 4.81 5.19
CA THR A 59 -9.11 5.75 5.85
C THR A 59 -9.79 5.13 7.08
N LYS A 60 -10.05 5.93 8.11
CA LYS A 60 -10.87 5.54 9.28
C LYS A 60 -11.99 6.55 9.46
N GLY A 61 -13.23 6.07 9.36
CA GLY A 61 -14.49 6.81 9.43
C GLY A 61 -15.54 6.12 10.29
N ASN A 62 -16.67 6.78 10.57
CA ASN A 62 -17.67 6.32 11.54
C ASN A 62 -18.71 5.33 10.99
N ASP A 63 -18.95 5.29 9.67
CA ASP A 63 -19.82 4.31 8.99
C ASP A 63 -19.61 4.49 7.49
N GLN A 64 -18.65 3.76 6.89
CA GLN A 64 -18.51 3.71 5.44
C GLN A 64 -18.21 2.30 4.99
N THR A 65 -19.00 1.80 4.05
CA THR A 65 -18.71 0.56 3.36
C THR A 65 -17.59 0.80 2.33
N MET A 66 -16.74 -0.20 2.09
CA MET A 66 -15.71 -0.13 1.06
C MET A 66 -16.29 0.21 -0.33
N GLU A 67 -17.53 -0.18 -0.57
CA GLU A 67 -18.28 0.09 -1.81
C GLU A 67 -18.56 1.59 -2.02
N GLU A 68 -19.01 2.31 -0.97
CA GLU A 68 -19.26 3.76 -1.03
C GLU A 68 -17.97 4.56 -1.21
N ILE A 69 -16.91 4.12 -0.54
CA ILE A 69 -15.56 4.68 -0.72
C ILE A 69 -15.14 4.51 -2.17
N LEU A 70 -15.20 3.30 -2.72
CA LEU A 70 -14.63 3.01 -4.04
C LEU A 70 -15.44 3.61 -5.20
N ASP A 71 -16.77 3.71 -5.13
CA ASP A 71 -17.56 4.33 -6.21
C ASP A 71 -17.38 5.86 -6.31
N GLU A 72 -17.16 6.57 -5.20
CA GLU A 72 -16.86 8.02 -5.23
C GLU A 72 -15.40 8.30 -5.61
N LEU A 73 -14.47 7.46 -5.21
CA LEU A 73 -13.03 7.69 -5.36
C LEU A 73 -12.56 7.78 -6.81
N PHE A 74 -13.09 6.97 -7.72
CA PHE A 74 -12.49 6.81 -9.06
C PHE A 74 -12.98 7.81 -10.11
N LYS A 75 -13.89 8.72 -9.77
CA LYS A 75 -14.53 9.64 -10.73
C LYS A 75 -13.59 10.73 -11.27
N SER A 76 -12.45 10.98 -10.62
CA SER A 76 -11.52 12.03 -11.07
C SER A 76 -10.03 11.65 -10.95
N MET A 77 -9.25 12.15 -11.90
CA MET A 77 -7.80 12.02 -11.95
C MET A 77 -7.11 13.39 -11.98
N LEU A 78 -5.88 13.44 -11.50
CA LEU A 78 -4.98 14.59 -11.55
C LEU A 78 -3.69 14.24 -12.27
N ASP A 79 -2.95 15.27 -12.67
CA ASP A 79 -1.59 15.11 -13.19
C ASP A 79 -0.60 14.80 -12.06
N PHE A 80 0.08 13.66 -12.19
CA PHE A 80 1.35 13.41 -11.50
C PHE A 80 2.44 14.30 -12.13
N PRO A 81 3.54 14.65 -11.43
CA PRO A 81 4.59 15.52 -11.97
C PRO A 81 5.21 15.11 -13.30
N SER A 82 5.10 13.84 -13.69
CA SER A 82 5.52 13.32 -15.00
C SER A 82 4.56 13.64 -16.16
N GLY A 83 3.34 14.10 -15.87
CA GLY A 83 2.23 14.22 -16.82
C GLY A 83 1.30 13.00 -16.89
N ALA A 84 1.66 11.87 -16.25
CA ALA A 84 0.76 10.73 -16.09
C ALA A 84 -0.46 11.05 -15.21
N LYS A 85 -1.58 10.35 -15.40
CA LYS A 85 -2.80 10.57 -14.61
C LYS A 85 -2.89 9.62 -13.42
N VAL A 86 -3.25 10.17 -12.26
CA VAL A 86 -3.41 9.43 -11.00
C VAL A 86 -4.73 9.78 -10.34
N ASN A 87 -5.29 8.87 -9.55
CA ASN A 87 -6.52 9.12 -8.81
C ASN A 87 -6.42 10.37 -7.92
N TYR A 88 -7.41 11.26 -8.02
CA TYR A 88 -7.45 12.54 -7.30
C TYR A 88 -7.32 12.35 -5.78
N TYR A 89 -8.11 11.45 -5.21
CA TYR A 89 -8.20 11.29 -3.77
C TYR A 89 -6.91 10.69 -3.21
N PHE A 90 -6.41 9.59 -3.81
CA PHE A 90 -5.18 8.96 -3.35
C PHE A 90 -4.00 9.93 -3.40
N TYR A 91 -3.90 10.70 -4.48
CA TYR A 91 -2.82 11.67 -4.65
C TYR A 91 -2.94 12.85 -3.69
N THR A 92 -4.14 13.37 -3.46
CA THR A 92 -4.38 14.46 -2.50
C THR A 92 -4.04 14.02 -1.08
N ALA A 93 -4.58 12.89 -0.63
CA ALA A 93 -4.32 12.36 0.71
C ALA A 93 -2.83 12.08 0.95
N PHE A 94 -2.14 11.48 -0.04
CA PHE A 94 -0.69 11.33 -0.02
C PHE A 94 0.03 12.68 0.12
N GLN A 95 -0.29 13.65 -0.74
CA GLN A 95 0.37 14.96 -0.76
C GLN A 95 0.20 15.73 0.56
N GLU A 96 -0.99 15.66 1.16
CA GLU A 96 -1.26 16.29 2.45
C GLU A 96 -0.44 15.65 3.58
N LEU A 97 -0.41 14.31 3.67
CA LEU A 97 0.43 13.60 4.64
C LEU A 97 1.92 13.90 4.43
N TRP A 98 2.36 13.92 3.17
CA TRP A 98 3.74 14.22 2.78
C TRP A 98 4.15 15.60 3.27
N LYS A 99 3.34 16.63 2.99
CA LYS A 99 3.61 18.03 3.36
C LYS A 99 3.43 18.31 4.85
N ALA A 100 2.56 17.57 5.54
CA ALA A 100 2.29 17.76 6.96
C ALA A 100 3.46 17.30 7.87
N GLY A 101 4.45 16.58 7.33
CA GLY A 101 5.70 16.33 8.06
C GLY A 101 6.39 15.02 7.75
N ILE A 102 5.77 14.13 6.96
CA ILE A 102 6.41 12.88 6.52
C ILE A 102 7.63 13.17 5.65
N ARG A 103 7.55 14.18 4.76
CA ARG A 103 8.68 14.59 3.91
C ARG A 103 9.90 14.96 4.74
N ASP A 104 9.73 15.85 5.70
CA ASP A 104 10.85 16.42 6.47
C ASP A 104 11.52 15.33 7.32
N ASP A 105 10.72 14.43 7.90
CA ASP A 105 11.22 13.30 8.66
C ASP A 105 11.96 12.31 7.76
N PHE A 106 11.37 11.93 6.62
CA PHE A 106 12.01 11.05 5.65
C PHE A 106 13.36 11.61 5.17
N LEU A 107 13.43 12.88 4.79
CA LEU A 107 14.68 13.51 4.36
C LEU A 107 15.72 13.56 5.49
N THR A 108 15.28 13.83 6.72
CA THR A 108 16.16 13.78 7.90
C THR A 108 16.74 12.37 8.11
N LEU A 109 15.91 11.34 8.01
CA LEU A 109 16.34 9.94 8.13
C LEU A 109 17.28 9.53 6.99
N ARG A 110 17.00 9.94 5.75
CA ARG A 110 17.89 9.70 4.60
C ARG A 110 19.27 10.32 4.79
N ASN A 111 19.34 11.54 5.32
CA ASN A 111 20.61 12.20 5.62
C ASN A 111 21.36 11.53 6.79
N THR A 112 20.62 11.06 7.79
CA THR A 112 21.20 10.39 8.97
C THR A 112 21.71 8.99 8.63
N TYR A 113 20.99 8.26 7.76
CA TYR A 113 21.27 6.88 7.40
C TYR A 113 21.35 6.70 5.87
N PRO A 114 22.33 7.30 5.18
CA PRO A 114 22.38 7.32 3.72
C PRO A 114 22.52 5.92 3.09
N GLY A 115 23.12 4.98 3.81
CA GLY A 115 23.29 3.59 3.39
C GLY A 115 22.11 2.66 3.73
N TYR A 116 21.03 3.16 4.32
CA TYR A 116 19.86 2.35 4.61
C TYR A 116 18.97 2.26 3.38
N GLU A 117 18.32 1.11 3.20
CA GLU A 117 17.25 0.93 2.22
C GLU A 117 16.04 1.80 2.56
N VAL A 118 15.21 2.08 1.56
CA VAL A 118 13.90 2.71 1.73
C VAL A 118 12.83 1.70 1.41
N TRP A 119 11.97 1.41 2.38
CA TRP A 119 10.84 0.51 2.22
C TRP A 119 9.55 1.33 2.30
N VAL A 120 8.75 1.28 1.25
CA VAL A 120 7.44 1.94 1.21
C VAL A 120 6.36 0.86 1.14
N SER A 121 5.34 0.99 1.99
CA SER A 121 4.27 0.00 2.05
C SER A 121 2.96 0.61 2.52
N GLY A 122 1.88 -0.11 2.26
CA GLY A 122 0.53 0.25 2.66
C GLY A 122 -0.43 -0.88 2.32
N HIS A 123 -1.62 -0.80 2.87
CA HIS A 123 -2.72 -1.73 2.62
C HIS A 123 -3.96 -0.97 2.15
N SER A 124 -4.72 -1.55 1.23
CA SER A 124 -5.98 -0.97 0.73
C SER A 124 -5.74 0.43 0.14
N LEU A 125 -6.52 1.44 0.54
CA LEU A 125 -6.30 2.85 0.19
C LEU A 125 -4.88 3.34 0.56
N GLY A 126 -4.31 2.83 1.65
CA GLY A 126 -2.92 3.08 2.04
C GLY A 126 -1.90 2.52 1.03
N ALA A 127 -2.21 1.41 0.36
CA ALA A 127 -1.36 0.87 -0.70
C ALA A 127 -1.28 1.79 -1.92
N ALA A 128 -2.38 2.43 -2.32
CA ALA A 128 -2.36 3.41 -3.40
C ALA A 128 -1.53 4.65 -3.03
N MET A 129 -1.68 5.16 -1.80
CA MET A 129 -0.82 6.25 -1.29
C MET A 129 0.65 5.86 -1.21
N ALA A 130 0.95 4.62 -0.83
CA ALA A 130 2.31 4.07 -0.80
C ALA A 130 2.92 4.01 -2.21
N SER A 131 2.17 3.57 -3.22
CA SER A 131 2.60 3.58 -4.63
C SER A 131 2.95 5.00 -5.08
N LEU A 132 2.07 5.97 -4.80
CA LEU A 132 2.27 7.38 -5.17
C LEU A 132 3.47 7.99 -4.45
N CYS A 133 3.64 7.72 -3.15
CA CYS A 133 4.77 8.19 -2.37
C CYS A 133 6.09 7.62 -2.91
N ALA A 134 6.13 6.32 -3.20
CA ALA A 134 7.29 5.64 -3.76
C ALA A 134 7.69 6.22 -5.13
N ALA A 135 6.72 6.37 -6.03
CA ALA A 135 6.92 7.01 -7.33
C ALA A 135 7.44 8.45 -7.15
N TYR A 136 6.87 9.22 -6.22
CA TYR A 136 7.26 10.60 -5.95
C TYR A 136 8.70 10.70 -5.42
N ILE A 137 9.08 9.87 -4.45
CA ILE A 137 10.44 9.80 -3.91
C ILE A 137 11.45 9.53 -5.03
N ARG A 138 11.14 8.57 -5.90
CA ARG A 138 12.04 8.14 -6.98
C ARG A 138 12.10 9.16 -8.11
N TYR A 139 10.96 9.75 -8.48
CA TYR A 139 10.88 10.79 -9.49
C TYR A 139 11.70 12.04 -9.13
N PHE A 140 11.66 12.47 -7.86
CA PHE A 140 12.44 13.60 -7.36
C PHE A 140 13.84 13.22 -6.84
N ASN A 141 14.28 11.98 -7.06
CA ASN A 141 15.60 11.48 -6.67
C ASN A 141 15.93 11.62 -5.16
N TYR A 142 14.95 11.47 -4.26
CA TYR A 142 15.22 11.48 -2.81
C TYR A 142 15.83 10.16 -2.27
N ALA A 143 15.80 9.09 -3.09
CA ALA A 143 16.48 7.83 -2.83
C ALA A 143 16.86 7.18 -4.17
N THR A 144 17.87 6.30 -4.21
CA THR A 144 18.33 5.58 -5.42
C THR A 144 17.50 4.32 -5.66
N ALA A 145 17.45 3.83 -6.91
CA ALA A 145 16.69 2.62 -7.27
C ALA A 145 17.17 1.36 -6.53
N ASP A 146 18.49 1.19 -6.43
CA ASP A 146 19.12 -0.04 -5.93
C ASP A 146 18.83 -0.33 -4.46
N ASN A 147 18.45 0.70 -3.69
CA ASN A 147 18.15 0.62 -2.26
C ASN A 147 16.69 0.98 -1.97
N PHE A 148 15.77 0.68 -2.89
CA PHE A 148 14.37 1.08 -2.78
C PHE A 148 13.42 -0.07 -3.04
N LYS A 149 12.48 -0.29 -2.12
CA LYS A 149 11.49 -1.37 -2.18
C LYS A 149 10.09 -0.80 -1.99
N LEU A 150 9.18 -1.15 -2.90
CA LEU A 150 7.74 -0.92 -2.77
C LEU A 150 7.03 -2.27 -2.67
N VAL A 151 6.35 -2.52 -1.56
CA VAL A 151 5.50 -3.71 -1.39
C VAL A 151 4.15 -3.28 -0.85
N THR A 152 3.09 -3.58 -1.59
CA THR A 152 1.72 -3.17 -1.24
C THR A 152 0.79 -4.37 -1.09
N PHE A 153 -0.27 -4.20 -0.30
CA PHE A 153 -1.25 -5.26 0.01
C PHE A 153 -2.65 -4.80 -0.40
N GLY A 154 -3.33 -5.55 -1.26
CA GLY A 154 -4.69 -5.19 -1.68
C GLY A 154 -4.76 -3.82 -2.35
N GLN A 155 -3.75 -3.49 -3.18
CA GLN A 155 -3.63 -2.19 -3.82
C GLN A 155 -4.70 -2.02 -4.89
N PRO A 156 -5.57 -1.00 -4.84
CA PRO A 156 -6.44 -0.66 -5.97
C PRO A 156 -5.65 -0.02 -7.10
N ARG A 157 -6.18 -0.02 -8.33
CA ARG A 157 -5.52 0.64 -9.45
C ARG A 157 -5.39 2.14 -9.14
N THR A 158 -4.19 2.66 -9.31
CA THR A 158 -3.81 3.96 -8.73
C THR A 158 -3.74 5.09 -9.77
N GLY A 159 -3.48 4.74 -11.03
CA GLY A 159 -3.40 5.70 -12.13
C GLY A 159 -3.54 5.02 -13.48
N ASP A 160 -3.29 5.78 -14.54
CA ASP A 160 -3.35 5.31 -15.92
C ASP A 160 -2.15 4.44 -16.33
N LEU A 161 -2.16 3.95 -17.57
CA LEU A 161 -1.05 3.18 -18.13
C LEU A 161 0.28 3.96 -18.12
N ALA A 162 0.24 5.29 -18.29
CA ALA A 162 1.45 6.12 -18.22
C ALA A 162 2.02 6.14 -16.79
N TYR A 163 1.17 6.18 -15.77
CA TYR A 163 1.57 6.08 -14.37
C TYR A 163 2.11 4.67 -14.05
N ALA A 164 1.42 3.62 -14.49
CA ALA A 164 1.88 2.24 -14.31
C ALA A 164 3.29 2.03 -14.90
N SER A 165 3.49 2.48 -16.15
CA SER A 165 4.79 2.44 -16.84
C SER A 165 5.86 3.26 -16.12
N LEU A 166 5.48 4.41 -15.56
CA LEU A 166 6.40 5.25 -14.78
C LEU A 166 6.88 4.50 -13.53
N VAL A 167 5.99 3.89 -12.75
CA VAL A 167 6.34 3.10 -11.56
C VAL A 167 7.28 1.96 -11.94
N ASP A 168 6.94 1.21 -12.98
CA ASP A 168 7.73 0.08 -13.50
C ASP A 168 9.16 0.52 -13.90
N SER A 169 9.31 1.74 -14.43
CA SER A 169 10.61 2.30 -14.81
C SER A 169 11.44 2.83 -13.64
N LEU A 170 10.78 3.38 -12.61
CA LEU A 170 11.45 4.07 -11.50
C LEU A 170 11.89 3.11 -10.37
N ILE A 171 11.18 1.99 -10.22
CA ILE A 171 11.25 1.11 -9.05
C ILE A 171 11.43 -0.36 -9.47
N PRO A 172 12.67 -0.86 -9.55
CA PRO A 172 12.91 -2.26 -9.92
C PRO A 172 12.30 -3.27 -8.93
N TYR A 173 12.37 -2.98 -7.63
CA TYR A 173 11.77 -3.82 -6.58
C TYR A 173 10.38 -3.28 -6.22
N VAL A 174 9.38 -3.64 -7.02
CA VAL A 174 7.98 -3.30 -6.82
C VAL A 174 7.15 -4.57 -6.84
N TYR A 175 6.28 -4.78 -5.84
CA TYR A 175 5.38 -5.93 -5.78
C TYR A 175 4.01 -5.54 -5.21
N ARG A 176 2.94 -6.04 -5.84
CA ARG A 176 1.57 -5.99 -5.31
C ARG A 176 1.19 -7.38 -4.80
N ILE A 177 0.82 -7.49 -3.54
CA ILE A 177 0.35 -8.74 -2.95
C ILE A 177 -1.18 -8.75 -2.96
N THR A 178 -1.77 -9.77 -3.58
CA THR A 178 -3.22 -9.97 -3.67
C THR A 178 -3.61 -11.29 -3.01
N HIS A 179 -4.63 -11.26 -2.14
CA HIS A 179 -5.12 -12.44 -1.43
C HIS A 179 -6.43 -12.95 -2.03
N ALA A 180 -6.43 -14.18 -2.51
CA ALA A 180 -7.60 -14.91 -2.98
C ALA A 180 -8.48 -14.06 -3.92
N ASN A 181 -9.75 -13.85 -3.56
CA ASN A 181 -10.73 -13.06 -4.30
C ASN A 181 -10.91 -11.64 -3.76
N ASP A 182 -9.85 -11.05 -3.17
CA ASP A 182 -9.85 -9.63 -2.79
C ASP A 182 -10.27 -8.74 -3.96
N VAL A 183 -11.40 -8.06 -3.80
CA VAL A 183 -12.01 -7.21 -4.83
C VAL A 183 -11.25 -5.90 -5.04
N VAL A 184 -10.53 -5.40 -4.03
CA VAL A 184 -9.96 -4.04 -4.07
C VAL A 184 -8.92 -3.86 -5.18
N PRO A 185 -8.01 -4.83 -5.43
CA PRO A 185 -7.14 -4.78 -6.61
C PRO A 185 -7.87 -4.71 -7.95
N HIS A 186 -9.13 -5.12 -8.04
CA HIS A 186 -9.91 -5.04 -9.28
C HIS A 186 -10.66 -3.72 -9.44
N LEU A 187 -10.39 -2.74 -8.57
CA LEU A 187 -11.07 -1.44 -8.59
C LEU A 187 -10.13 -0.29 -9.02
N PRO A 188 -10.61 0.64 -9.87
CA PRO A 188 -11.89 0.56 -10.57
C PRO A 188 -11.83 -0.52 -11.66
N PRO A 189 -12.96 -1.13 -12.05
CA PRO A 189 -12.99 -2.20 -13.05
C PRO A 189 -12.41 -1.78 -14.41
N LEU A 190 -11.72 -2.72 -15.08
CA LEU A 190 -11.23 -2.52 -16.45
C LEU A 190 -12.37 -2.40 -17.47
N SER A 191 -13.54 -2.97 -17.17
CA SER A 191 -14.71 -2.93 -18.05
C SER A 191 -15.37 -1.55 -18.13
N LEU A 192 -14.97 -0.60 -17.29
CA LEU A 192 -15.48 0.77 -17.34
C LEU A 192 -14.63 1.59 -18.30
N ASP A 193 -15.17 1.84 -19.51
CA ASP A 193 -14.50 2.54 -20.62
C ASP A 193 -13.93 3.93 -20.27
N TRP A 194 -14.40 4.56 -19.20
CA TRP A 194 -13.93 5.88 -18.75
C TRP A 194 -12.75 5.81 -17.77
N SER A 195 -12.43 4.64 -17.22
CA SER A 195 -11.53 4.53 -16.08
C SER A 195 -10.06 4.69 -16.50
N ASN A 196 -9.63 4.14 -17.64
CA ASN A 196 -8.23 4.15 -18.11
C ASN A 196 -7.19 3.70 -17.06
N TYR A 197 -7.63 3.07 -15.96
CA TYR A 197 -6.77 2.69 -14.84
C TYR A 197 -5.99 1.43 -15.18
N THR A 198 -4.75 1.36 -14.73
CA THR A 198 -3.88 0.21 -14.97
C THR A 198 -2.95 -0.01 -13.78
N HIS A 199 -2.79 -1.26 -13.38
CA HIS A 199 -1.77 -1.67 -12.42
C HIS A 199 -0.38 -1.63 -13.03
N HIS A 200 0.60 -1.20 -12.24
CA HIS A 200 2.00 -1.53 -12.50
C HIS A 200 2.24 -3.05 -12.37
N LYS A 201 3.38 -3.53 -12.88
CA LYS A 201 3.69 -4.97 -12.95
C LYS A 201 3.95 -5.61 -11.58
N ASN A 202 4.31 -6.89 -11.58
CA ASN A 202 4.69 -7.71 -10.42
C ASN A 202 3.56 -7.94 -9.41
N GLU A 203 2.54 -8.65 -9.84
CA GLU A 203 1.56 -9.20 -8.90
C GLU A 203 2.05 -10.51 -8.29
N VAL A 204 1.94 -10.64 -6.98
CA VAL A 204 2.07 -11.90 -6.25
C VAL A 204 0.70 -12.28 -5.72
N TRP A 205 0.10 -13.28 -6.34
CA TRP A 205 -1.26 -13.72 -6.03
C TRP A 205 -1.27 -15.03 -5.25
N TYR A 206 -1.88 -14.98 -4.07
CA TYR A 206 -2.10 -16.15 -3.22
C TYR A 206 -3.55 -16.59 -3.34
N ASN A 207 -3.84 -17.55 -4.21
CA ASN A 207 -5.15 -18.18 -4.30
C ASN A 207 -5.33 -19.29 -3.24
N ASN A 208 -5.11 -18.95 -1.97
CA ASN A 208 -5.18 -19.82 -0.80
C ASN A 208 -5.22 -18.96 0.48
N THR A 209 -5.00 -19.55 1.66
CA THR A 209 -5.07 -18.89 2.97
C THR A 209 -3.84 -18.06 3.35
N MET A 210 -2.81 -17.98 2.49
CA MET A 210 -1.52 -17.34 2.77
C MET A 210 -0.79 -17.89 4.01
N ALA A 211 -1.10 -19.12 4.45
CA ALA A 211 -0.33 -19.75 5.52
C ALA A 211 1.15 -19.90 5.10
N VAL A 212 2.06 -19.87 6.08
CA VAL A 212 3.50 -20.00 5.84
C VAL A 212 3.80 -21.23 4.98
N GLY A 213 4.52 -21.02 3.87
CA GLY A 213 4.91 -22.07 2.93
C GLY A 213 3.86 -22.44 1.87
N GLN A 214 2.68 -21.79 1.86
CA GLN A 214 1.72 -21.96 0.78
C GLN A 214 2.24 -21.36 -0.54
N PRO A 215 1.89 -21.97 -1.69
CA PRO A 215 2.34 -21.51 -3.00
C PRO A 215 1.67 -20.18 -3.39
N TYR A 216 2.28 -19.48 -4.32
CA TYR A 216 1.73 -18.28 -4.97
C TYR A 216 2.02 -18.31 -6.47
N ILE A 217 1.33 -17.44 -7.20
CA ILE A 217 1.60 -17.17 -8.62
C ILE A 217 2.17 -15.76 -8.72
N GLU A 218 3.25 -15.60 -9.47
CA GLU A 218 3.85 -14.29 -9.76
C GLU A 218 3.62 -13.91 -11.22
N CYS A 219 3.09 -12.71 -11.44
CA CYS A 219 2.86 -12.15 -12.77
C CYS A 219 3.64 -10.85 -12.94
N ASP A 220 4.75 -10.90 -13.69
CA ASP A 220 5.57 -9.75 -14.08
C ASP A 220 5.05 -9.06 -15.36
N VAL A 221 3.74 -8.80 -15.41
CA VAL A 221 3.13 -7.96 -16.45
C VAL A 221 1.96 -7.19 -15.84
N ASN A 222 1.58 -6.07 -16.46
CA ASN A 222 0.39 -5.33 -16.09
C ASN A 222 -0.87 -6.18 -16.38
N GLU A 223 -1.81 -6.21 -15.44
CA GLU A 223 -3.16 -6.77 -15.61
C GLU A 223 -3.25 -8.24 -16.10
N SER A 224 -2.36 -9.13 -15.64
CA SER A 224 -2.29 -10.53 -16.10
C SER A 224 -3.50 -11.40 -15.74
N ASN A 225 -4.15 -11.99 -16.74
CA ASN A 225 -5.17 -13.04 -16.56
C ASN A 225 -4.62 -14.38 -16.02
N LEU A 226 -3.31 -14.51 -15.80
CA LEU A 226 -2.72 -15.67 -15.11
C LEU A 226 -2.76 -15.53 -13.58
N CYS A 227 -2.92 -14.30 -13.07
CA CYS A 227 -3.06 -13.99 -11.65
C CYS A 227 -4.51 -13.63 -11.30
N SER A 228 -4.75 -12.75 -10.31
CA SER A 228 -6.09 -12.50 -9.76
C SER A 228 -7.09 -11.96 -10.78
N ASN A 229 -6.64 -11.29 -11.85
CA ASN A 229 -7.53 -10.72 -12.87
C ASN A 229 -8.42 -11.73 -13.59
N GLN A 230 -8.10 -13.03 -13.52
CA GLN A 230 -9.04 -14.05 -14.01
C GLN A 230 -10.39 -14.02 -13.28
N LEU A 231 -10.44 -13.48 -12.05
CA LEU A 231 -11.64 -13.33 -11.24
C LEU A 231 -12.45 -12.06 -11.59
N GLU A 232 -11.82 -11.06 -12.21
CA GLU A 232 -12.49 -9.79 -12.57
C GLU A 232 -13.60 -9.97 -13.62
N LYS A 233 -13.61 -11.07 -14.38
CA LYS A 233 -14.67 -11.32 -15.37
C LYS A 233 -16.06 -11.50 -14.75
N ASN A 234 -16.11 -11.80 -13.45
CA ASN A 234 -17.34 -11.96 -12.69
C ASN A 234 -17.37 -11.02 -11.48
N LEU A 235 -17.24 -9.69 -11.70
CA LEU A 235 -17.35 -8.70 -10.62
C LEU A 235 -18.62 -8.85 -9.76
N LEU A 236 -19.71 -9.38 -10.34
CA LEU A 236 -20.97 -9.66 -9.65
C LEU A 236 -20.92 -10.90 -8.74
N ASP A 237 -19.93 -11.79 -8.93
CA ASP A 237 -19.67 -12.97 -8.10
C ASP A 237 -18.52 -12.74 -7.10
N LEU A 238 -17.84 -11.58 -7.18
CA LEU A 238 -16.84 -11.21 -6.18
C LEU A 238 -17.58 -10.89 -4.90
N ASP A 239 -17.49 -11.82 -3.95
CA ASP A 239 -17.92 -11.59 -2.59
C ASP A 239 -17.18 -10.36 -2.06
N MET A 240 -17.92 -9.26 -1.88
CA MET A 240 -17.45 -8.00 -1.31
C MET A 240 -17.11 -8.13 0.18
N THR A 241 -17.16 -9.34 0.75
CA THR A 241 -16.77 -9.55 2.15
C THR A 241 -15.32 -9.13 2.37
N GLU A 242 -15.11 -8.26 3.35
CA GLU A 242 -13.81 -7.70 3.71
C GLU A 242 -12.78 -8.75 4.16
N VAL A 243 -13.17 -10.04 4.24
CA VAL A 243 -12.38 -11.10 4.88
C VAL A 243 -11.05 -11.32 4.15
N GLN A 244 -11.04 -11.48 2.83
CA GLN A 244 -9.79 -11.68 2.09
C GLN A 244 -9.00 -10.37 2.00
N HIS A 245 -9.72 -9.25 1.83
CA HIS A 245 -9.10 -7.93 1.77
C HIS A 245 -8.39 -7.54 3.06
N ASP A 246 -8.85 -7.98 4.23
CA ASP A 246 -8.28 -7.56 5.52
C ASP A 246 -7.34 -8.60 6.15
N PHE A 247 -7.06 -9.72 5.49
CA PHE A 247 -6.16 -10.75 6.01
C PHE A 247 -5.00 -11.02 5.05
N TYR A 248 -3.77 -10.81 5.52
CA TYR A 248 -2.56 -11.12 4.78
C TYR A 248 -1.61 -11.91 5.67
N PHE A 249 -1.17 -13.08 5.20
CA PHE A 249 -0.30 -13.98 5.97
C PHE A 249 -0.82 -14.27 7.38
N ASN A 250 -2.12 -14.58 7.52
CA ASN A 250 -2.78 -14.82 8.81
C ASN A 250 -2.73 -13.62 9.81
N ILE A 251 -2.44 -12.41 9.32
CA ILE A 251 -2.48 -11.17 10.09
C ILE A 251 -3.67 -10.36 9.60
N SER A 252 -4.56 -10.01 10.53
CA SER A 252 -5.67 -9.10 10.23
C SER A 252 -5.15 -7.65 10.20
N CYS A 253 -5.22 -7.03 9.02
CA CYS A 253 -4.97 -5.61 8.86
C CYS A 253 -6.10 -4.75 9.45
N TYR A 254 -7.34 -5.27 9.52
CA TYR A 254 -8.49 -4.59 10.15
C TYR A 254 -8.46 -4.66 11.68
N ALA A 255 -8.29 -5.86 12.27
CA ALA A 255 -8.31 -6.00 13.73
C ALA A 255 -7.19 -5.20 14.41
N ALA A 256 -6.10 -4.94 13.68
CA ALA A 256 -5.04 -4.07 14.13
C ALA A 256 -5.50 -2.64 14.47
N MET A 257 -6.64 -2.17 13.92
CA MET A 257 -7.29 -0.91 14.30
C MET A 257 -7.67 -0.84 15.77
N ASN A 258 -7.82 -2.00 16.42
CA ASN A 258 -8.12 -2.13 17.84
C ASN A 258 -6.87 -2.45 18.70
N GLY A 259 -5.67 -2.42 18.09
CA GLY A 259 -4.40 -2.72 18.75
C GLY A 259 -3.60 -3.78 18.00
N CYS A 260 -2.27 -3.75 18.12
CA CYS A 260 -1.38 -4.73 17.51
C CYS A 260 -1.63 -6.12 18.11
N PRO A 261 -2.03 -7.12 17.31
CA PRO A 261 -2.19 -8.46 17.84
C PRO A 261 -0.82 -8.99 18.31
N TRP A 262 -0.73 -9.40 19.57
CA TRP A 262 0.42 -10.12 20.11
C TRP A 262 0.54 -11.43 19.32
N LEU A 263 1.41 -11.47 18.31
CA LEU A 263 1.75 -12.72 17.66
C LEU A 263 2.64 -13.50 18.64
N ASN A 264 2.10 -14.56 19.23
CA ASN A 264 2.91 -15.59 19.89
C ASN A 264 4.00 -16.04 18.91
N ASN A 265 5.23 -15.56 19.10
CA ASN A 265 6.56 -16.09 18.75
C ASN A 265 6.73 -17.09 17.58
N THR A 266 5.93 -17.05 16.52
CA THR A 266 6.13 -17.90 15.33
C THR A 266 5.70 -17.18 14.05
N PHE A 267 6.45 -16.16 13.65
CA PHE A 267 6.55 -15.76 12.24
C PHE A 267 8.02 -15.79 11.82
N GLN A 268 8.53 -17.00 11.58
CA GLN A 268 9.66 -17.23 10.70
C GLN A 268 9.08 -17.86 9.42
N GLY A 269 8.95 -17.09 8.34
CA GLY A 269 8.62 -17.68 7.03
C GLY A 269 7.57 -16.94 6.21
N ALA A 270 7.82 -15.69 5.88
CA ALA A 270 7.34 -15.10 4.63
C ALA A 270 8.27 -13.93 4.30
N LYS A 271 9.55 -14.24 4.03
CA LYS A 271 10.46 -13.25 3.47
C LYS A 271 10.15 -13.12 1.98
N LEU A 272 9.33 -12.12 1.64
CA LEU A 272 9.57 -11.32 0.44
C LEU A 272 10.44 -10.11 0.85
N TYR A 273 11.53 -10.36 1.60
CA TYR A 273 12.49 -9.36 2.08
C TYR A 273 13.90 -9.93 2.15
#